data_AF-A0A2G5D9R3-F1
#
_entry.id   AF-A0A2G5D9R3-F1
#
_cell.length_a   1.000
_cell.length_b   1.000
_cell.length_c   1.000
_cell.angle_alpha   90.00
_cell.angle_beta   90.00
_cell.angle_gamma   90.00
#
_symmetry.space_group_name_H-M   'P 1'
#
loop_
_entity.id
_entity.type
_entity.pdbx_description
1 polymer ?
#
loop_
_entity_poly.entity_id
_entity_poly.type
_entity_poly.pdbx_seq_one_letter_code
_entity_poly.pdbx_strand_id
1 'polypeptide(L)'
;MSSNNDTITELLSRLPAKSLLRFELVSKSWRNIISDNFFRRLQFQRTKAINTISGFFFQDHFDFNSKVKYLSVSSDSCSTVQHEVMNFLPEKVKLVASSNGLLCCRSSYYQKTCKRTSDVFFYVCNPATKEFVRVQWPRDSDYDQYFGFAFDQDGMENFKLISVKMVDFLCYMFQVYSSKTKEWKKLDARNYKSDYRGYNGVRDSRVVFANGVVYWMTFGDVILAFDVEKEQSSLIILPVHRIHRSQGLCEVCIGESEGRLHFILISEAGLRVWILDCKTKWILKHSIPLPALEKEYPGFVYNEAKSVASMVPSTYVTPFPPWIDPLVYKDGILLVKLRSSFLNDEKNEKFETSTKIYAYNLDTRTMEELCTLDKLGFFLGFLNTIPYSMSLIPLRSA
;
A
#
# COMPACT_ATOMS: atom_id res chain seq x y z
N MET A 1 35.11 29.54 2.11
CA MET A 1 33.70 29.32 2.50
C MET A 1 33.07 28.05 1.91
N SER A 2 33.63 27.43 0.86
CA SER A 2 33.09 26.18 0.27
C SER A 2 33.22 24.95 1.17
N SER A 3 34.35 24.77 1.89
CA SER A 3 34.61 23.56 2.69
C SER A 3 33.63 23.29 3.84
N ASN A 4 33.04 24.33 4.43
CA ASN A 4 32.09 24.18 5.53
C ASN A 4 30.71 23.73 5.02
N ASN A 5 30.29 24.22 3.85
CA ASN A 5 29.03 23.80 3.23
C ASN A 5 29.09 22.35 2.75
N ASP A 6 30.24 21.90 2.25
CA ASP A 6 30.44 20.50 1.84
C ASP A 6 30.33 19.56 3.05
N THR A 7 30.91 19.94 4.18
CA THR A 7 30.84 19.17 5.44
C THR A 7 29.42 19.10 5.98
N ILE A 8 28.69 20.23 5.97
CA ILE A 8 27.29 20.27 6.40
C ILE A 8 26.41 19.41 5.48
N THR A 9 26.63 19.49 4.17
CA THR A 9 25.93 18.67 3.15
C THR A 9 26.15 17.19 3.40
N GLU A 10 27.39 16.79 3.72
CA GLU A 10 27.76 15.42 4.06
C GLU A 10 27.06 14.91 5.32
N LEU A 11 26.96 15.74 6.35
CA LEU A 11 26.26 15.40 7.60
C LEU A 11 24.75 15.31 7.42
N LEU A 12 24.15 16.34 6.82
CA LEU A 12 22.70 16.43 6.64
C LEU A 12 22.17 15.32 5.72
N SER A 13 22.89 14.94 4.67
CA SER A 13 22.45 13.91 3.72
C SER A 13 22.37 12.49 4.30
N ARG A 14 22.87 12.27 5.53
CA ARG A 14 22.74 11.01 6.26
C ARG A 14 21.53 10.97 7.19
N LEU A 15 20.84 12.10 7.36
CA LEU A 15 19.69 12.21 8.25
C LEU A 15 18.40 11.76 7.56
N PRO A 16 17.41 11.26 8.32
CA PRO A 16 16.08 10.97 7.79
C PRO A 16 15.40 12.23 7.25
N ALA A 17 14.63 12.09 6.16
CA ALA A 17 13.87 13.17 5.55
C ALA A 17 13.00 13.95 6.55
N LYS A 18 12.36 13.25 7.50
CA LYS A 18 11.55 13.84 8.57
C LYS A 18 12.31 14.85 9.42
N SER A 19 13.58 14.55 9.76
CA SER A 19 14.44 15.45 10.53
C SER A 19 14.88 16.65 9.69
N LEU A 20 15.22 16.40 8.43
CA LEU A 20 15.65 17.46 7.50
C LEU A 20 14.56 18.51 7.27
N LEU A 21 13.29 18.09 7.12
CA LEU A 21 12.17 19.03 7.00
C LEU A 21 12.02 19.95 8.22
N ARG A 22 12.40 19.50 9.42
CA ARG A 22 12.43 20.36 10.62
C ARG A 22 13.63 21.30 10.59
N PHE A 23 14.76 20.83 10.08
CA PHE A 23 16.02 21.59 10.00
C PHE A 23 15.99 22.73 8.98
N GLU A 24 15.14 22.63 7.96
CA GLU A 24 14.84 23.77 7.06
C GLU A 24 14.34 25.01 7.80
N LEU A 25 13.71 24.84 8.97
CA LEU A 25 13.18 25.94 9.77
C LEU A 25 14.25 26.61 10.66
N VAL A 26 15.41 25.98 10.83
CA VAL A 26 16.45 26.42 11.79
C VAL A 26 17.35 27.50 11.19
N SER A 27 17.68 27.42 9.89
CA SER A 27 18.56 28.38 9.22
C SER A 27 18.29 28.46 7.72
N LYS A 28 18.41 29.68 7.15
CA LYS A 28 18.33 29.92 5.70
C LYS A 28 19.38 29.13 4.92
N SER A 29 20.59 28.98 5.48
CA SER A 29 21.67 28.22 4.85
C SER A 29 21.29 26.74 4.71
N TRP A 30 20.79 26.14 5.79
CA TRP A 30 20.36 24.74 5.79
C TRP A 30 19.15 24.52 4.90
N ARG A 31 18.19 25.45 4.91
CA ARG A 31 17.06 25.41 3.99
C ARG A 31 17.52 25.38 2.52
N ASN A 32 18.49 26.21 2.16
CA ASN A 32 19.01 26.26 0.79
C ASN A 32 19.70 24.95 0.40
N ILE A 33 20.48 24.35 1.30
CA ILE A 33 21.11 23.04 1.07
C ILE A 33 20.04 21.95 0.91
N ILE A 34 19.05 21.88 1.80
CA ILE A 34 18.04 20.80 1.80
C ILE A 34 17.09 20.92 0.59
N SER A 35 16.82 22.14 0.13
CA SER A 35 16.00 22.41 -1.05
C SER A 35 16.74 22.12 -2.37
N ASP A 36 18.06 21.97 -2.35
CA ASP A 36 18.86 21.70 -3.54
C ASP A 36 18.61 20.29 -4.10
N ASN A 37 18.43 20.19 -5.42
CA ASN A 37 18.13 18.93 -6.08
C ASN A 37 19.28 17.92 -6.00
N PHE A 38 20.53 18.40 -6.04
CA PHE A 38 21.69 17.52 -5.89
C PHE A 38 21.74 16.94 -4.47
N PHE A 39 21.51 17.77 -3.44
CA PHE A 39 21.40 17.30 -2.07
C PHE A 39 20.27 16.27 -1.90
N ARG A 40 19.05 16.55 -2.39
CA ARG A 40 17.91 15.62 -2.31
C ARG A 40 18.23 14.26 -2.95
N ARG A 41 18.93 14.28 -4.10
CA ARG A 41 19.39 13.06 -4.78
C ARG A 41 20.41 12.29 -3.95
N LEU A 42 21.41 12.99 -3.42
CA LEU A 42 22.45 12.39 -2.57
C LEU A 42 21.85 11.78 -1.30
N GLN A 43 20.95 12.51 -0.63
CA GLN A 43 20.26 12.07 0.57
C GLN A 43 19.45 10.79 0.29
N PHE A 44 18.64 10.79 -0.77
CA PHE A 44 17.85 9.62 -1.14
C PHE A 44 18.72 8.40 -1.43
N GLN A 45 19.81 8.55 -2.20
CA GLN A 45 20.73 7.44 -2.49
C GLN A 45 21.34 6.85 -1.22
N ARG A 46 21.68 7.70 -0.23
CA ARG A 46 22.25 7.26 1.05
C ARG A 46 21.24 6.57 1.95
N THR A 47 20.00 7.05 1.98
CA THR A 47 18.97 6.48 2.85
C THR A 47 18.19 5.33 2.20
N LYS A 48 18.36 5.09 0.88
CA LYS A 48 17.71 3.99 0.15
C LYS A 48 17.93 2.62 0.79
N ALA A 49 19.13 2.35 1.28
CA ALA A 49 19.46 1.08 1.94
C ALA A 49 18.87 0.97 3.36
N ILE A 50 18.54 2.11 3.97
CA ILE A 50 18.03 2.19 5.34
C ILE A 50 16.49 2.19 5.35
N ASN A 51 15.83 2.37 4.19
CA ASN A 51 14.38 2.42 3.95
C ASN A 51 13.52 1.94 5.13
N THR A 52 13.31 2.83 6.10
CA THR A 52 12.40 2.56 7.21
C THR A 52 11.02 3.11 6.86
N ILE A 53 10.00 2.33 7.18
CA ILE A 53 8.62 2.80 7.11
C ILE A 53 8.49 3.95 8.09
N SER A 54 8.12 5.12 7.58
CA SER A 54 7.88 6.32 8.39
C SER A 54 6.44 6.36 8.91
N GLY A 55 5.53 5.64 8.27
CA GLY A 55 4.12 5.59 8.62
C GLY A 55 3.26 4.87 7.61
N PHE A 56 1.96 4.95 7.84
CA PHE A 56 0.93 4.34 7.01
C PHE A 56 -0.16 5.35 6.68
N PHE A 57 -0.56 5.39 5.41
CA PHE A 57 -1.78 6.08 5.00
C PHE A 57 -2.97 5.13 5.07
N PHE A 58 -4.09 5.64 5.56
CA PHE A 58 -5.35 4.92 5.66
C PHE A 58 -6.44 5.68 4.95
N GLN A 59 -7.26 4.95 4.21
CA GLN A 59 -8.48 5.45 3.61
C GLN A 59 -9.53 4.35 3.62
N ASP A 60 -10.76 4.67 3.98
CA ASP A 60 -11.85 3.70 3.87
C ASP A 60 -12.26 3.55 2.40
N HIS A 61 -12.35 2.30 1.96
CA HIS A 61 -12.69 1.92 0.61
C HIS A 61 -14.05 2.51 0.20
N PHE A 62 -15.03 2.46 1.11
CA PHE A 62 -16.40 2.90 0.90
C PHE A 62 -16.64 4.36 1.34
N ASP A 63 -15.64 5.05 1.91
CA ASP A 63 -15.80 6.46 2.26
C ASP A 63 -15.85 7.34 1.00
N PHE A 64 -17.07 7.78 0.68
CA PHE A 64 -17.36 8.72 -0.40
C PHE A 64 -16.70 10.10 -0.17
N ASN A 65 -16.46 10.49 1.08
CA ASN A 65 -15.75 11.73 1.40
C ASN A 65 -14.23 11.63 1.26
N SER A 66 -13.70 10.44 0.95
CA SER A 66 -12.30 10.17 0.62
C SER A 66 -11.30 10.70 1.65
N LYS A 67 -11.62 10.60 2.95
CA LYS A 67 -10.76 11.08 4.03
C LYS A 67 -9.50 10.22 4.11
N VAL A 68 -8.36 10.82 3.77
CA VAL A 68 -7.03 10.21 3.94
C VAL A 68 -6.48 10.59 5.32
N LYS A 69 -5.96 9.59 6.03
CA LYS A 69 -5.34 9.74 7.35
C LYS A 69 -3.94 9.18 7.31
N TYR A 70 -3.04 9.73 8.11
CA TYR A 70 -1.66 9.26 8.22
C TYR A 70 -1.32 8.94 9.66
N LEU A 71 -0.71 7.79 9.89
CA LEU A 71 -0.17 7.38 11.17
C LEU A 71 1.35 7.30 11.06
N SER A 72 2.06 8.16 11.80
CA SER A 72 3.51 8.04 11.88
C SER A 72 3.88 6.84 12.75
N VAL A 73 4.82 6.05 12.27
CA VAL A 73 5.55 5.09 13.10
C VAL A 73 6.75 5.86 13.67
N SER A 74 6.72 6.17 14.95
CA SER A 74 7.87 6.73 15.66
C SER A 74 7.98 6.10 17.04
N SER A 75 9.21 5.89 17.50
CA SER A 75 9.54 5.35 18.83
C SER A 75 9.05 6.21 20.01
N ASP A 76 8.62 7.45 19.75
CA ASP A 76 8.05 8.32 20.78
C ASP A 76 6.59 7.92 21.01
N SER A 77 6.30 7.58 22.27
CA SER A 77 5.19 6.79 22.80
C SER A 77 3.75 7.30 22.60
N CYS A 78 3.47 8.12 21.57
CA CYS A 78 2.11 8.50 21.20
C CYS A 78 1.97 8.66 19.68
N SER A 79 1.53 7.59 19.02
CA SER A 79 1.14 7.58 17.62
C SER A 79 -0.09 8.48 17.41
N THR A 80 0.15 9.72 16.99
CA THR A 80 -0.93 10.68 16.68
C THR A 80 -1.42 10.48 15.25
N VAL A 81 -2.72 10.24 15.09
CA VAL A 81 -3.37 10.19 13.77
C VAL A 81 -3.42 11.60 13.19
N GLN A 82 -2.78 11.80 12.05
CA GLN A 82 -2.83 13.04 11.31
C GLN A 82 -4.00 13.01 10.33
N HIS A 83 -4.80 14.07 10.39
CA HIS A 83 -5.91 14.32 9.48
C HIS A 83 -5.47 15.30 8.39
N GLU A 84 -6.22 15.35 7.28
CA GLU A 84 -6.06 16.41 6.27
C GLU A 84 -4.68 16.49 5.59
N VAL A 85 -3.93 15.39 5.64
CA VAL A 85 -2.57 15.27 5.10
C VAL A 85 -2.47 15.44 3.58
N MET A 86 -3.61 15.45 2.87
CA MET A 86 -3.70 15.61 1.42
C MET A 86 -4.31 16.96 0.98
N ASN A 87 -4.55 17.91 1.89
CA ASN A 87 -5.21 19.19 1.57
C ASN A 87 -4.39 20.11 0.63
N PHE A 88 -3.12 19.79 0.36
CA PHE A 88 -2.31 20.52 -0.61
C PHE A 88 -2.65 20.13 -2.07
N LEU A 89 -3.39 19.04 -2.28
CA LEU A 89 -3.93 18.67 -3.59
C LEU A 89 -5.17 19.51 -3.90
N PRO A 90 -5.43 19.81 -5.19
CA PRO A 90 -6.53 20.67 -5.59
C PRO A 90 -7.91 20.04 -5.35
N GLU A 91 -7.96 18.76 -5.05
CA GLU A 91 -9.20 18.03 -4.87
C GLU A 91 -9.07 16.81 -3.94
N LYS A 92 -10.21 16.24 -3.55
CA LYS A 92 -10.26 14.98 -2.80
C LYS A 92 -9.84 13.81 -3.69
N VAL A 93 -8.97 12.96 -3.16
CA VAL A 93 -8.37 11.85 -3.91
C VAL A 93 -8.57 10.49 -3.25
N LYS A 94 -8.55 9.44 -4.07
CA LYS A 94 -8.42 8.05 -3.63
C LYS A 94 -6.96 7.59 -3.77
N LEU A 95 -6.46 6.90 -2.75
CA LEU A 95 -5.11 6.36 -2.71
C LEU A 95 -4.97 5.19 -3.69
N VAL A 96 -3.87 5.14 -4.44
CA VAL A 96 -3.58 4.04 -5.39
C VAL A 96 -2.40 3.19 -4.91
N ALA A 97 -1.22 3.80 -4.76
CA ALA A 97 0.01 3.10 -4.37
C ALA A 97 1.07 4.09 -3.88
N SER A 98 2.14 3.59 -3.27
CA SER A 98 3.34 4.36 -2.92
C SER A 98 4.58 3.75 -3.55
N SER A 99 5.59 4.58 -3.79
CA SER A 99 6.93 4.12 -4.15
C SER A 99 7.96 5.17 -3.75
N ASN A 100 8.96 4.78 -2.97
CA ASN A 100 10.11 5.64 -2.60
C ASN A 100 9.74 7.02 -2.02
N GLY A 101 8.65 7.11 -1.27
CA GLY A 101 8.17 8.36 -0.66
C GLY A 101 7.34 9.25 -1.58
N LEU A 102 7.03 8.78 -2.79
CA LEU A 102 5.94 9.32 -3.59
C LEU A 102 4.67 8.52 -3.35
N LEU A 103 3.54 9.23 -3.36
CA LEU A 103 2.20 8.65 -3.42
C LEU A 103 1.61 8.88 -4.80
N CYS A 104 0.97 7.85 -5.33
CA CYS A 104 0.04 7.97 -6.44
C CYS A 104 -1.39 7.96 -5.90
N CYS A 105 -2.17 8.95 -6.30
CA CYS A 105 -3.57 9.09 -5.99
C CYS A 105 -4.36 9.35 -7.28
N ARG A 106 -5.67 9.13 -7.26
CA ARG A 106 -6.59 9.49 -8.36
C ARG A 106 -7.72 10.37 -7.85
N SER A 107 -8.31 11.19 -8.71
CA SER A 107 -9.51 11.96 -8.38
C SER A 107 -10.61 11.05 -7.82
N SER A 108 -11.35 11.55 -6.84
CA SER A 108 -12.48 10.82 -6.29
C SER A 108 -13.70 10.97 -7.19
N TYR A 109 -14.29 9.84 -7.62
CA TYR A 109 -15.42 9.79 -8.56
C TYR A 109 -16.70 10.50 -8.08
N TYR A 110 -16.81 10.81 -6.79
CA TYR A 110 -18.04 11.35 -6.19
C TYR A 110 -18.13 12.88 -6.19
N GLN A 111 -17.21 13.58 -6.86
CA GLN A 111 -17.46 14.98 -7.17
C GLN A 111 -18.52 15.08 -8.25
N LYS A 112 -19.65 15.74 -7.95
CA LYS A 112 -20.81 15.98 -8.84
C LYS A 112 -20.44 16.57 -10.21
N THR A 113 -19.19 17.01 -10.39
CA THR A 113 -18.61 17.62 -11.59
C THR A 113 -17.95 16.61 -12.54
N CYS A 114 -17.49 15.45 -12.07
CA CYS A 114 -16.80 14.45 -12.92
C CYS A 114 -17.83 13.58 -13.67
N LYS A 115 -18.45 14.15 -14.71
CA LYS A 115 -19.41 13.43 -15.55
C LYS A 115 -18.72 12.62 -16.66
N ARG A 116 -17.44 12.88 -16.92
CA ARG A 116 -16.62 12.27 -17.98
C ARG A 116 -15.23 11.92 -17.46
N THR A 117 -14.60 10.93 -18.07
CA THR A 117 -13.22 10.51 -17.78
C THR A 117 -12.20 11.62 -18.07
N SER A 118 -12.56 12.58 -18.92
CA SER A 118 -11.79 13.82 -19.16
C SER A 118 -11.57 14.68 -17.91
N ASP A 119 -12.44 14.52 -16.91
CA ASP A 119 -12.42 15.31 -15.68
C ASP A 119 -11.70 14.59 -14.54
N VAL A 120 -11.09 13.43 -14.82
CA VAL A 120 -10.39 12.59 -13.85
C VAL A 120 -8.87 12.72 -14.06
N PHE A 121 -8.15 12.79 -12.95
CA PHE A 121 -6.70 12.94 -12.92
C PHE A 121 -6.05 11.93 -11.98
N PHE A 122 -4.79 11.63 -12.27
CA PHE A 122 -3.86 11.12 -11.28
C PHE A 122 -3.06 12.27 -10.69
N TYR A 123 -2.74 12.13 -9.42
CA TYR A 123 -1.81 12.99 -8.69
C TYR A 123 -0.67 12.12 -8.21
N VAL A 124 0.52 12.38 -8.72
CA VAL A 124 1.75 11.85 -8.13
C VAL A 124 2.31 12.95 -7.25
N CYS A 125 2.37 12.70 -5.95
CA CYS A 125 2.71 13.72 -4.97
C CYS A 125 3.70 13.22 -3.93
N ASN A 126 4.46 14.16 -3.37
CA ASN A 126 5.27 13.95 -2.19
C ASN A 126 4.59 14.68 -1.01
N PRO A 127 3.88 13.96 -0.11
CA PRO A 127 3.23 14.57 1.04
C PRO A 127 4.18 15.33 1.98
N ALA A 128 5.47 14.96 1.97
CA ALA A 128 6.48 15.56 2.84
C ALA A 128 6.89 16.96 2.34
N THR A 129 7.05 17.14 1.02
CA THR A 129 7.36 18.45 0.43
C THR A 129 6.12 19.21 -0.05
N LYS A 130 4.95 18.56 -0.07
CA LYS A 130 3.67 19.08 -0.60
C LYS A 130 3.72 19.44 -2.09
N GLU A 131 4.69 18.87 -2.81
CA GLU A 131 4.82 18.98 -4.26
C GLU A 131 3.95 17.91 -4.94
N PHE A 132 3.38 18.22 -6.10
CA PHE A 132 2.63 17.25 -6.88
C PHE A 132 2.71 17.51 -8.39
N VAL A 133 2.52 16.44 -9.16
CA VAL A 133 2.33 16.47 -10.61
C VAL A 133 0.96 15.88 -10.91
N ARG A 134 0.22 16.57 -11.78
CA ARG A 134 -1.08 16.13 -12.28
C ARG A 134 -0.90 15.41 -13.61
N VAL A 135 -1.51 14.24 -13.73
CA VAL A 135 -1.51 13.43 -14.96
C VAL A 135 -2.95 13.20 -15.40
N GLN A 136 -3.25 13.49 -16.66
CA GLN A 136 -4.57 13.27 -17.23
C GLN A 136 -4.88 11.76 -17.26
N TRP A 137 -6.10 11.38 -16.86
CA TRP A 137 -6.60 10.02 -17.05
C TRP A 137 -6.57 9.60 -18.54
N PRO A 138 -6.33 8.32 -18.88
CA PRO A 138 -6.34 7.91 -20.29
C PRO A 138 -7.67 8.29 -20.96
N ARG A 139 -7.67 8.79 -22.20
CA ARG A 139 -8.92 9.26 -22.83
C ARG A 139 -9.88 8.12 -23.20
N ASP A 140 -9.32 6.95 -23.54
CA ASP A 140 -10.06 5.78 -24.02
C ASP A 140 -10.25 4.71 -22.93
N SER A 141 -10.28 5.11 -21.66
CA SER A 141 -10.44 4.20 -20.52
C SER A 141 -11.82 4.28 -19.88
N ASP A 142 -12.33 3.13 -19.46
CA ASP A 142 -13.53 3.02 -18.65
C ASP A 142 -13.21 3.15 -17.15
N TYR A 143 -14.25 3.25 -16.32
CA TYR A 143 -14.12 3.34 -14.86
C TYR A 143 -13.66 2.03 -14.18
N ASP A 144 -13.73 0.89 -14.88
CA ASP A 144 -13.39 -0.45 -14.38
C ASP A 144 -11.90 -0.82 -14.53
N GLN A 145 -11.02 0.17 -14.40
CA GLN A 145 -9.58 -0.01 -14.50
C GLN A 145 -8.92 -0.07 -13.13
N TYR A 146 -7.90 -0.91 -13.03
CA TYR A 146 -7.03 -0.99 -11.86
C TYR A 146 -5.69 -0.34 -12.19
N PHE A 147 -5.07 0.25 -11.18
CA PHE A 147 -3.88 1.07 -11.39
C PHE A 147 -2.72 0.59 -10.56
N GLY A 148 -1.54 0.72 -11.13
CA GLY A 148 -0.27 0.53 -10.46
C GLY A 148 0.64 1.73 -10.67
N PHE A 149 1.59 1.90 -9.76
CA PHE A 149 2.55 2.98 -9.77
C PHE A 149 3.95 2.40 -9.66
N ALA A 150 4.79 2.77 -10.61
CA ALA A 150 6.18 2.37 -10.64
C ALA A 150 7.05 3.63 -10.66
N PHE A 151 7.99 3.71 -9.74
CA PHE A 151 9.00 4.76 -9.72
C PHE A 151 10.34 4.18 -10.16
N ASP A 152 10.92 4.77 -11.19
CA ASP A 152 12.22 4.37 -11.71
C ASP A 152 13.30 4.78 -10.70
N GLN A 153 14.00 3.77 -10.19
CA GLN A 153 15.00 3.95 -9.14
C GLN A 153 16.31 4.57 -9.66
N ASP A 154 16.58 4.45 -10.95
CA ASP A 154 17.79 4.98 -11.59
C ASP A 154 17.55 6.39 -12.15
N GLY A 155 16.28 6.67 -12.49
CA GLY A 155 15.84 7.91 -13.09
C GLY A 155 15.44 9.03 -12.14
N MET A 156 15.27 8.79 -10.81
CA MET A 156 14.95 9.75 -9.70
C MET A 156 13.80 10.76 -9.89
N GLU A 157 13.28 10.91 -11.10
CA GLU A 157 12.27 11.87 -11.54
C GLU A 157 11.30 11.19 -12.53
N ASN A 158 11.59 9.94 -12.91
CA ASN A 158 10.79 9.19 -13.84
C ASN A 158 9.85 8.26 -13.08
N PHE A 159 8.57 8.37 -13.37
CA PHE A 159 7.58 7.43 -12.91
C PHE A 159 6.74 6.96 -14.09
N LYS A 160 6.16 5.78 -13.91
CA LYS A 160 5.19 5.21 -14.82
C LYS A 160 3.91 4.90 -14.06
N LEU A 161 2.78 5.18 -14.69
CA LEU A 161 1.47 4.72 -14.22
C LEU A 161 1.03 3.59 -15.13
N ILE A 162 0.59 2.49 -14.55
CA ILE A 162 0.14 1.32 -15.30
C ILE A 162 -1.35 1.19 -15.02
N SER A 163 -2.15 1.26 -16.07
CA SER A 163 -3.54 0.87 -16.04
C SER A 163 -3.67 -0.56 -16.54
N VAL A 164 -4.52 -1.35 -15.89
CA VAL A 164 -4.90 -2.67 -16.33
C VAL A 164 -6.42 -2.84 -16.28
N LYS A 165 -6.97 -3.41 -17.35
CA LYS A 165 -8.37 -3.83 -17.46
C LYS A 165 -8.41 -5.29 -17.90
N MET A 166 -9.26 -6.08 -17.27
CA MET A 166 -9.65 -7.38 -17.81
C MET A 166 -10.67 -7.16 -18.94
N VAL A 167 -10.36 -7.60 -20.16
CA VAL A 167 -11.24 -7.40 -21.33
C VAL A 167 -12.13 -8.62 -21.56
N ASP A 168 -11.58 -9.81 -21.32
CA ASP A 168 -12.29 -11.08 -21.31
C ASP A 168 -11.67 -11.98 -20.22
N PHE A 169 -12.16 -13.21 -20.06
CA PHE A 169 -11.68 -14.13 -19.02
C PHE A 169 -10.18 -14.47 -19.09
N LEU A 170 -9.52 -14.22 -20.23
CA LEU A 170 -8.14 -14.64 -20.48
C LEU A 170 -7.22 -13.49 -20.91
N CYS A 171 -7.75 -12.29 -21.19
CA CYS A 171 -6.99 -11.19 -21.78
C CYS A 171 -7.02 -9.96 -20.89
N TYR A 172 -5.85 -9.35 -20.75
CA TYR A 172 -5.66 -8.07 -20.10
C TYR A 172 -5.32 -6.99 -21.12
N MET A 173 -5.89 -5.81 -20.96
CA MET A 173 -5.47 -4.60 -21.66
C MET A 173 -4.65 -3.75 -20.70
N PHE A 174 -3.47 -3.34 -21.15
CA PHE A 174 -2.59 -2.45 -20.40
C PHE A 174 -2.49 -1.09 -21.08
N GLN A 175 -2.37 -0.03 -20.27
CA GLN A 175 -1.94 1.28 -20.73
C GLN A 175 -0.85 1.77 -19.80
N VAL A 176 0.24 2.32 -20.35
CA VAL A 176 1.38 2.80 -19.58
C VAL A 176 1.58 4.28 -19.85
N TYR A 177 1.49 5.10 -18.81
CA TYR A 177 1.96 6.47 -18.83
C TYR A 177 3.45 6.50 -18.50
N SER A 178 4.22 7.32 -19.21
CA SER A 178 5.59 7.64 -18.81
C SER A 178 5.71 9.13 -18.52
N SER A 179 6.24 9.50 -17.36
CA SER A 179 6.51 10.92 -17.05
C SER A 179 7.58 11.53 -17.96
N LYS A 180 8.43 10.70 -18.58
CA LYS A 180 9.46 11.12 -19.54
C LYS A 180 8.86 11.59 -20.86
N THR A 181 7.91 10.82 -21.42
CA THR A 181 7.24 11.17 -22.68
C THR A 181 6.01 12.03 -22.46
N LYS A 182 5.45 12.02 -21.24
CA LYS A 182 4.19 12.64 -20.84
C LYS A 182 2.97 12.11 -21.60
N GLU A 183 3.06 10.88 -22.08
CA GLU A 183 2.02 10.25 -22.90
C GLU A 183 1.59 8.90 -22.35
N TRP A 184 0.33 8.54 -22.61
CA TRP A 184 -0.20 7.20 -22.41
C TRP A 184 0.03 6.36 -23.67
N LYS A 185 0.68 5.21 -23.51
CA LYS A 185 0.82 4.19 -24.53
C LYS A 185 -0.18 3.06 -24.24
N LYS A 186 -1.07 2.78 -25.19
CA LYS A 186 -1.97 1.61 -25.13
C LYS A 186 -1.24 0.39 -25.67
N LEU A 187 -1.30 -0.73 -24.94
CA LEU A 187 -0.71 -2.00 -25.34
C LEU A 187 -1.80 -2.93 -25.88
N ASP A 188 -1.51 -3.68 -26.95
CA ASP A 188 -2.50 -4.57 -27.58
C ASP A 188 -2.83 -5.74 -26.66
N ALA A 189 -4.10 -5.84 -26.24
CA ALA A 189 -4.59 -6.88 -25.34
C ALA A 189 -4.34 -8.30 -25.88
N ARG A 190 -4.23 -8.49 -27.21
CA ARG A 190 -3.92 -9.79 -27.82
C ARG A 190 -2.58 -10.36 -27.40
N ASN A 191 -1.65 -9.51 -26.96
CA ASN A 191 -0.32 -9.92 -26.52
C ASN A 191 -0.29 -10.36 -25.04
N TYR A 192 -1.39 -10.18 -24.32
CA TYR A 192 -1.49 -10.42 -22.88
C TYR A 192 -2.59 -11.43 -22.59
N LYS A 193 -2.53 -12.55 -23.31
CA LYS A 193 -3.37 -13.72 -23.08
C LYS A 193 -2.78 -14.57 -21.96
N SER A 194 -3.67 -15.08 -21.14
CA SER A 194 -3.40 -16.01 -20.07
C SER A 194 -3.96 -17.37 -20.46
N ASP A 195 -3.17 -18.43 -20.30
CA ASP A 195 -3.65 -19.81 -20.42
C ASP A 195 -4.36 -20.30 -19.14
N TYR A 196 -4.32 -19.52 -18.06
CA TYR A 196 -5.00 -19.83 -16.81
C TYR A 196 -6.52 -19.70 -16.98
N ARG A 197 -7.23 -20.82 -16.80
CA ARG A 197 -8.70 -20.93 -16.99
C ARG A 197 -9.53 -20.67 -15.74
N GLY A 198 -8.90 -20.32 -14.61
CA GLY A 198 -9.59 -19.94 -13.39
C GLY A 198 -9.96 -18.45 -13.39
N TYR A 199 -10.90 -18.06 -12.53
CA TYR A 199 -11.26 -16.64 -12.36
C TYR A 199 -10.05 -15.84 -11.84
N ASN A 200 -9.62 -14.82 -12.57
CA ASN A 200 -8.38 -14.06 -12.34
C ASN A 200 -8.61 -12.54 -12.36
N GLY A 201 -9.84 -12.11 -12.08
CA GLY A 201 -10.21 -10.69 -11.99
C GLY A 201 -9.33 -9.97 -10.97
N VAL A 202 -8.89 -8.74 -11.26
CA VAL A 202 -8.00 -7.99 -10.36
C VAL A 202 -8.79 -7.49 -9.15
N ARG A 203 -8.22 -7.59 -7.94
CA ARG A 203 -8.81 -7.00 -6.73
C ARG A 203 -8.34 -5.55 -6.59
N ASP A 204 -9.27 -4.65 -6.30
CA ASP A 204 -8.91 -3.27 -5.93
C ASP A 204 -8.09 -3.28 -4.62
N SER A 205 -7.23 -2.27 -4.43
CA SER A 205 -6.46 -1.94 -3.21
C SER A 205 -5.27 -2.81 -2.78
N ARG A 206 -4.79 -3.77 -3.60
CA ARG A 206 -3.58 -4.56 -3.26
C ARG A 206 -2.61 -4.67 -4.41
N VAL A 207 -1.88 -3.58 -4.61
CA VAL A 207 -0.89 -3.43 -5.68
C VAL A 207 0.48 -3.16 -5.07
N VAL A 208 1.49 -3.86 -5.55
CA VAL A 208 2.85 -3.78 -5.04
C VAL A 208 3.81 -3.58 -6.20
N PHE A 209 4.74 -2.64 -6.06
CA PHE A 209 5.87 -2.49 -6.98
C PHE A 209 7.13 -3.04 -6.34
N ALA A 210 7.75 -4.05 -6.95
CA ALA A 210 8.97 -4.68 -6.45
C ALA A 210 9.91 -5.01 -7.63
N ASN A 211 11.14 -4.50 -7.56
CA ASN A 211 12.21 -4.73 -8.54
C ASN A 211 11.78 -4.59 -10.02
N GLY A 212 11.16 -3.46 -10.37
CA GLY A 212 10.75 -3.18 -11.75
C GLY A 212 9.46 -3.86 -12.20
N VAL A 213 8.80 -4.63 -11.33
CA VAL A 213 7.57 -5.34 -11.64
C VAL A 213 6.44 -4.84 -10.75
N VAL A 214 5.28 -4.57 -11.35
CA VAL A 214 4.05 -4.28 -10.61
C VAL A 214 3.22 -5.55 -10.49
N TYR A 215 2.73 -5.83 -9.29
CA TYR A 215 1.97 -7.01 -8.95
C TYR A 215 0.57 -6.62 -8.46
N TRP A 216 -0.45 -7.25 -9.02
CA TRP A 216 -1.84 -7.12 -8.58
C TRP A 216 -2.34 -8.46 -8.05
N MET A 217 -2.89 -8.43 -6.84
CA MET A 217 -3.66 -9.56 -6.32
C MET A 217 -4.91 -9.78 -7.19
N THR A 218 -5.19 -11.03 -7.55
CA THR A 218 -6.45 -11.38 -8.23
C THR A 218 -7.46 -12.02 -7.28
N PHE A 219 -8.71 -12.11 -7.72
CA PHE A 219 -9.75 -12.91 -7.08
C PHE A 219 -9.54 -14.41 -7.29
N GLY A 220 -8.53 -14.83 -8.06
CA GLY A 220 -8.10 -16.20 -8.28
C GLY A 220 -6.84 -16.58 -7.52
N ASP A 221 -6.38 -17.81 -7.74
CA ASP A 221 -5.15 -18.33 -7.13
C ASP A 221 -3.89 -17.92 -7.90
N VAL A 222 -3.92 -16.71 -8.47
CA VAL A 222 -2.83 -16.13 -9.24
C VAL A 222 -2.61 -14.67 -8.87
N ILE A 223 -1.38 -14.21 -9.08
CA ILE A 223 -1.00 -12.79 -9.04
C ILE A 223 -0.68 -12.36 -10.46
N LEU A 224 -1.26 -11.24 -10.89
CA LEU A 224 -0.89 -10.63 -12.16
C LEU A 224 0.38 -9.80 -11.97
N ALA A 225 1.42 -10.12 -12.72
CA ALA A 225 2.69 -9.41 -12.72
C ALA A 225 2.88 -8.69 -14.06
N PHE A 226 3.35 -7.44 -14.02
CA PHE A 226 3.70 -6.66 -15.20
C PHE A 226 5.11 -6.08 -15.06
N ASP A 227 6.02 -6.54 -15.93
CA ASP A 227 7.39 -6.04 -16.03
C ASP A 227 7.37 -4.70 -16.76
N VAL A 228 7.72 -3.63 -16.04
CA VAL A 228 7.50 -2.24 -16.48
C VAL A 228 8.46 -1.81 -17.58
N GLU A 229 9.65 -2.42 -17.64
CA GLU A 229 10.64 -2.12 -18.66
C GLU A 229 10.45 -3.00 -19.89
N LYS A 230 10.13 -4.28 -19.71
CA LYS A 230 9.86 -5.19 -20.83
C LYS A 230 8.46 -5.05 -21.42
N GLU A 231 7.57 -4.35 -20.71
CA GLU A 231 6.14 -4.24 -21.04
C GLU A 231 5.48 -5.62 -21.25
N GLN A 232 5.85 -6.59 -20.41
CA GLN A 232 5.39 -7.98 -20.47
C GLN A 232 4.58 -8.33 -19.23
N SER A 233 3.48 -9.04 -19.39
CA SER A 233 2.70 -9.57 -18.26
C SER A 233 2.89 -11.07 -18.08
N SER A 234 2.74 -11.55 -16.86
CA SER A 234 2.65 -12.97 -16.55
C SER A 234 1.70 -13.21 -15.38
N LEU A 235 1.18 -14.43 -15.26
CA LEU A 235 0.44 -14.86 -14.08
C LEU A 235 1.32 -15.77 -13.24
N ILE A 236 1.37 -15.48 -11.94
CA ILE A 236 2.14 -16.23 -10.97
C ILE A 236 1.16 -17.00 -10.10
N ILE A 237 1.23 -18.32 -10.14
CA ILE A 237 0.39 -19.20 -9.31
C ILE A 237 0.77 -18.99 -7.84
N LEU A 238 -0.22 -18.86 -6.97
CA LEU A 238 0.00 -18.75 -5.52
C LEU A 238 0.66 -20.03 -4.97
N PRO A 239 1.45 -19.93 -3.89
CA PRO A 239 2.12 -21.10 -3.31
C PRO A 239 1.14 -22.13 -2.71
N VAL A 240 -0.09 -21.68 -2.41
CA VAL A 240 -1.16 -22.49 -1.84
C VAL A 240 -2.50 -22.01 -2.40
N HIS A 241 -3.41 -22.96 -2.63
CA HIS A 241 -4.78 -22.65 -3.01
C HIS A 241 -5.49 -21.90 -1.89
N ARG A 242 -6.30 -20.91 -2.26
CA ARG A 242 -7.12 -20.20 -1.27
C ARG A 242 -8.33 -21.05 -0.94
N ILE A 243 -8.60 -21.13 0.36
CA ILE A 243 -9.76 -21.83 0.87
C ILE A 243 -10.99 -20.97 0.57
N HIS A 244 -12.06 -21.59 0.07
CA HIS A 244 -13.31 -20.87 -0.15
C HIS A 244 -13.89 -20.42 1.20
N ARG A 245 -14.54 -19.25 1.26
CA ARG A 245 -15.09 -18.72 2.53
C ARG A 245 -16.05 -19.67 3.24
N SER A 246 -16.74 -20.53 2.50
CA SER A 246 -17.63 -21.56 3.09
C SER A 246 -16.87 -22.71 3.77
N GLN A 247 -15.58 -22.88 3.48
CA GLN A 247 -14.73 -23.94 4.02
C GLN A 247 -13.85 -23.44 5.19
N GLY A 248 -13.57 -22.13 5.26
CA GLY A 248 -12.80 -21.51 6.33
C GLY A 248 -12.43 -20.06 6.03
N LEU A 249 -11.83 -19.39 7.00
CA LEU A 249 -11.25 -18.06 6.79
C LEU A 249 -9.87 -18.18 6.12
N CYS A 250 -9.65 -17.31 5.15
CA CYS A 250 -8.46 -17.31 4.32
C CYS A 250 -8.17 -15.86 3.95
N GLU A 251 -7.44 -15.17 4.82
CA GLU A 251 -7.14 -13.77 4.67
C GLU A 251 -5.70 -13.62 4.18
N VAL A 252 -5.53 -12.86 3.11
CA VAL A 252 -4.27 -12.77 2.36
C VAL A 252 -3.85 -11.32 2.19
N CYS A 253 -2.57 -11.05 2.00
CA CYS A 253 -2.13 -9.81 1.37
C CYS A 253 -0.84 -10.05 0.59
N ILE A 254 -0.44 -9.07 -0.21
CA ILE A 254 0.88 -9.02 -0.81
C ILE A 254 1.62 -7.80 -0.28
N GLY A 255 2.95 -7.90 -0.30
CA GLY A 255 3.82 -6.83 0.13
C GLY A 255 5.19 -6.92 -0.52
N GLU A 256 6.04 -5.98 -0.17
CA GLU A 256 7.41 -5.94 -0.66
C GLU A 256 8.40 -5.83 0.51
N SER A 257 9.49 -6.56 0.42
CA SER A 257 10.62 -6.41 1.33
C SER A 257 11.88 -6.71 0.54
N GLU A 258 12.89 -5.84 0.65
CA GLU A 258 14.18 -5.97 -0.04
C GLU A 258 14.04 -6.12 -1.56
N GLY A 259 13.08 -5.42 -2.17
CA GLY A 259 12.77 -5.48 -3.59
C GLY A 259 12.08 -6.77 -4.04
N ARG A 260 11.67 -7.65 -3.12
CA ARG A 260 11.04 -8.93 -3.44
C ARG A 260 9.57 -8.96 -3.05
N LEU A 261 8.75 -9.55 -3.92
CA LEU A 261 7.34 -9.79 -3.64
C LEU A 261 7.19 -10.82 -2.52
N HIS A 262 6.34 -10.51 -1.56
CA HIS A 262 5.93 -11.40 -0.49
C HIS A 262 4.43 -11.67 -0.58
N PHE A 263 4.04 -12.91 -0.30
CA PHE A 263 2.66 -13.34 -0.16
C PHE A 263 2.43 -13.77 1.29
N ILE A 264 1.37 -13.25 1.90
CA ILE A 264 1.01 -13.50 3.29
C ILE A 264 -0.34 -14.18 3.29
N LEU A 265 -0.45 -15.26 4.06
CA LEU A 265 -1.71 -15.97 4.31
C LEU A 265 -1.90 -16.15 5.81
N ILE A 266 -3.12 -15.88 6.26
CA ILE A 266 -3.64 -16.24 7.57
C ILE A 266 -4.81 -17.21 7.36
N SER A 267 -4.70 -18.40 7.95
CA SER A 267 -5.70 -19.47 7.86
C SER A 267 -5.67 -20.31 9.15
N GLU A 268 -6.45 -21.40 9.19
CA GLU A 268 -6.42 -22.37 10.29
C GLU A 268 -5.03 -22.95 10.57
N ALA A 269 -4.21 -23.07 9.52
CA ALA A 269 -2.83 -23.54 9.67
C ALA A 269 -1.90 -22.50 10.34
N GLY A 270 -2.40 -21.28 10.58
CA GLY A 270 -1.66 -20.15 11.12
C GLY A 270 -1.24 -19.12 10.08
N LEU A 271 -0.26 -18.31 10.45
CA LEU A 271 0.33 -17.27 9.60
C LEU A 271 1.50 -17.85 8.81
N ARG A 272 1.47 -17.68 7.49
CA ARG A 272 2.54 -18.09 6.59
C ARG A 272 2.94 -16.96 5.66
N VAL A 273 4.24 -16.84 5.43
CA VAL A 273 4.83 -15.83 4.56
C VAL A 273 5.75 -16.49 3.56
N TRP A 274 5.50 -16.25 2.27
CA TRP A 274 6.34 -16.71 1.18
C TRP A 274 7.00 -15.54 0.48
N ILE A 275 8.22 -15.76 -0.01
CA ILE A 275 8.96 -14.85 -0.86
C ILE A 275 8.94 -15.41 -2.28
N LEU A 276 8.70 -14.56 -3.27
CA LEU A 276 8.87 -14.92 -4.66
C LEU A 276 10.35 -14.85 -5.03
N ASP A 277 10.92 -15.99 -5.36
CA ASP A 277 12.25 -16.18 -5.92
C ASP A 277 12.17 -16.45 -7.43
N CYS A 278 13.15 -15.95 -8.18
CA CYS A 278 13.28 -16.15 -9.63
C CYS A 278 11.97 -16.00 -10.45
N LYS A 279 11.13 -15.01 -10.13
CA LYS A 279 9.84 -14.66 -10.79
C LYS A 279 8.70 -15.68 -10.69
N THR A 280 8.94 -16.96 -10.40
CA THR A 280 7.89 -17.99 -10.39
C THR A 280 7.94 -18.96 -9.21
N LYS A 281 9.03 -19.00 -8.45
CA LYS A 281 9.23 -19.96 -7.37
C LYS A 281 8.92 -19.32 -6.03
N TRP A 282 8.08 -19.94 -5.22
CA TRP A 282 7.83 -19.47 -3.86
C TRP A 282 8.73 -20.18 -2.84
N ILE A 283 9.30 -19.41 -1.92
CA ILE A 283 10.07 -19.92 -0.78
C ILE A 283 9.33 -19.53 0.50
N LEU A 284 8.99 -20.51 1.35
CA LEU A 284 8.38 -20.26 2.65
C LEU A 284 9.42 -19.64 3.60
N LYS A 285 9.20 -18.39 4.04
CA LYS A 285 10.09 -17.65 4.96
C LYS A 285 9.67 -17.84 6.42
N HIS A 286 8.38 -17.65 6.70
CA HIS A 286 7.83 -17.77 8.04
C HIS A 286 6.61 -18.70 8.03
N SER A 287 6.49 -19.52 9.08
CA SER A 287 5.31 -20.32 9.37
C SER A 287 5.09 -20.33 10.88
N ILE A 288 4.03 -19.67 11.32
CA ILE A 288 3.68 -19.54 12.73
C ILE A 288 2.32 -20.22 12.91
N PRO A 289 2.27 -21.39 13.57
CA PRO A 289 1.02 -22.10 13.80
C PRO A 289 0.02 -21.24 14.57
N LEU A 290 -1.27 -21.38 14.26
CA LEU A 290 -2.32 -20.61 14.93
C LEU A 290 -2.27 -20.72 16.47
N PRO A 291 -2.09 -21.90 17.09
CA PRO A 291 -2.00 -22.00 18.56
C PRO A 291 -0.81 -21.24 19.16
N ALA A 292 0.29 -21.12 18.43
CA ALA A 292 1.44 -20.33 18.87
C ALA A 292 1.12 -18.84 18.81
N LEU A 293 0.45 -18.40 17.74
CA LEU A 293 0.05 -17.00 17.56
C LEU A 293 -0.99 -16.57 18.59
N GLU A 294 -1.98 -17.42 18.88
CA GLU A 294 -3.00 -17.19 19.94
C GLU A 294 -2.38 -17.17 21.33
N LYS A 295 -1.37 -18.02 21.59
CA LYS A 295 -0.64 -18.04 22.87
C LYS A 295 0.23 -16.80 23.05
N GLU A 296 0.97 -16.40 22.01
CA GLU A 296 1.80 -15.18 22.04
C GLU A 296 0.93 -13.93 22.11
N TYR A 297 -0.22 -13.94 21.43
CA TYR A 297 -1.11 -12.78 21.29
C TYR A 297 -2.58 -13.19 21.44
N PRO A 298 -3.12 -13.17 22.69
CA PRO A 298 -4.50 -13.59 22.97
C PRO A 298 -5.58 -12.80 22.22
N GLY A 299 -5.27 -11.61 21.70
CA GLY A 299 -6.19 -10.83 20.86
C GLY A 299 -6.40 -11.39 19.45
N PHE A 300 -5.61 -12.39 19.03
CA PHE A 300 -5.71 -13.03 17.72
C PHE A 300 -6.81 -14.11 17.72
N VAL A 301 -8.07 -13.70 17.70
CA VAL A 301 -9.22 -14.60 17.90
C VAL A 301 -9.72 -15.27 16.62
N TYR A 302 -8.92 -16.16 16.02
CA TYR A 302 -9.27 -16.81 14.75
C TYR A 302 -10.48 -17.75 14.86
N ASN A 303 -10.57 -18.53 15.93
CA ASN A 303 -11.68 -19.48 16.09
C ASN A 303 -13.03 -18.77 16.25
N GLU A 304 -13.06 -17.65 16.97
CA GLU A 304 -14.25 -16.79 17.08
C GLU A 304 -14.63 -16.21 15.72
N ALA A 305 -13.64 -15.69 14.98
CA ALA A 305 -13.82 -15.19 13.63
C ALA A 305 -14.44 -16.24 12.70
N LYS A 306 -13.91 -17.47 12.72
CA LYS A 306 -14.39 -18.59 11.91
C LYS A 306 -15.82 -18.97 12.28
N SER A 307 -16.14 -19.04 13.58
CA SER A 307 -17.48 -19.34 14.07
C SER A 307 -18.50 -18.32 13.56
N VAL A 308 -18.22 -17.02 13.73
CA VAL A 308 -19.11 -15.95 13.25
C VAL A 308 -19.25 -15.97 11.73
N ALA A 309 -18.15 -16.17 10.99
CA ALA A 309 -18.19 -16.25 9.53
C ALA A 309 -19.04 -17.40 9.01
N SER A 310 -19.07 -18.54 9.71
CA SER A 310 -19.91 -19.70 9.35
C SER A 310 -21.41 -19.45 9.55
N MET A 311 -21.79 -18.49 10.39
CA MET A 311 -23.20 -18.14 10.65
C MET A 311 -23.79 -17.20 9.60
N VAL A 312 -22.96 -16.55 8.76
CA VAL A 312 -23.43 -15.60 7.74
C VAL A 312 -23.52 -16.31 6.37
N PRO A 313 -24.69 -16.28 5.68
CA PRO A 313 -24.83 -16.88 4.36
C PRO A 313 -23.84 -16.29 3.35
N SER A 314 -23.15 -17.16 2.59
CA SER A 314 -22.12 -16.78 1.61
C SER A 314 -22.59 -15.82 0.48
N THR A 315 -23.90 -15.65 0.32
CA THR A 315 -24.53 -14.79 -0.69
C THR A 315 -24.56 -13.31 -0.32
N TYR A 316 -24.29 -12.96 0.94
CA TYR A 316 -24.16 -11.56 1.36
C TYR A 316 -22.69 -11.16 1.43
N VAL A 317 -22.33 -10.04 0.79
CA VAL A 317 -21.11 -9.32 1.16
C VAL A 317 -21.26 -9.00 2.64
N THR A 318 -20.51 -9.70 3.49
CA THR A 318 -20.57 -9.53 4.94
C THR A 318 -20.41 -8.04 5.25
N PRO A 319 -21.41 -7.38 5.88
CA PRO A 319 -21.29 -5.97 6.23
C PRO A 319 -20.23 -5.74 7.32
N PHE A 320 -19.71 -6.82 7.92
CA PHE A 320 -18.68 -6.78 8.93
C PHE A 320 -17.30 -7.12 8.32
N PRO A 321 -16.27 -6.29 8.58
CA PRO A 321 -14.91 -6.60 8.17
C PRO A 321 -14.42 -7.89 8.86
N PRO A 322 -13.45 -8.60 8.25
CA PRO A 322 -12.89 -9.79 8.87
C PRO A 322 -12.29 -9.44 10.23
N TRP A 323 -12.44 -10.34 11.20
CA TRP A 323 -11.93 -10.18 12.57
C TRP A 323 -10.40 -10.14 12.62
N ILE A 324 -9.75 -10.73 11.62
CA ILE A 324 -8.32 -10.65 11.39
C ILE A 324 -8.13 -10.25 9.93
N ASP A 325 -7.44 -9.15 9.66
CA ASP A 325 -7.21 -8.66 8.31
C ASP A 325 -5.74 -8.26 8.15
N PRO A 326 -4.94 -9.00 7.35
CA PRO A 326 -3.62 -8.54 6.97
C PRO A 326 -3.79 -7.37 5.98
N LEU A 327 -3.59 -6.15 6.46
CA LEU A 327 -3.82 -4.94 5.69
C LEU A 327 -2.72 -4.73 4.64
N VAL A 328 -1.46 -4.77 5.06
CA VAL A 328 -0.30 -4.61 4.19
C VAL A 328 0.97 -5.18 4.81
N TYR A 329 1.92 -5.59 3.97
CA TYR A 329 3.25 -6.01 4.40
C TYR A 329 4.32 -5.16 3.71
N LYS A 330 5.28 -4.65 4.48
CA LYS A 330 6.43 -3.91 3.96
C LYS A 330 7.62 -4.09 4.88
N ASP A 331 8.79 -4.39 4.33
CA ASP A 331 10.08 -4.41 5.04
C ASP A 331 10.05 -5.16 6.39
N GLY A 332 9.49 -6.39 6.40
CA GLY A 332 9.41 -7.21 7.62
C GLY A 332 8.21 -6.92 8.54
N ILE A 333 7.52 -5.80 8.33
CA ILE A 333 6.37 -5.37 9.13
C ILE A 333 5.07 -5.77 8.43
N LEU A 334 4.28 -6.62 9.09
CA LEU A 334 2.91 -6.92 8.71
C LEU A 334 1.94 -6.07 9.53
N LEU A 335 1.16 -5.24 8.88
CA LEU A 335 0.07 -4.52 9.53
C LEU A 335 -1.17 -5.41 9.57
N VAL A 336 -1.70 -5.66 10.77
CA VAL A 336 -2.87 -6.51 10.98
C VAL A 336 -3.95 -5.73 11.71
N LYS A 337 -5.16 -5.73 11.18
CA LYS A 337 -6.34 -5.25 11.89
C LYS A 337 -6.98 -6.43 12.62
N LEU A 338 -7.14 -6.29 13.93
CA LEU A 338 -7.77 -7.28 14.80
C LEU A 338 -9.02 -6.68 15.42
N ARG A 339 -10.15 -7.37 15.27
CA ARG A 339 -11.38 -7.05 16.00
C ARG A 339 -11.41 -7.89 17.27
N SER A 340 -11.52 -7.24 18.42
CA SER A 340 -11.63 -7.89 19.72
C SER A 340 -12.98 -7.57 20.35
N SER A 341 -13.63 -8.56 20.93
CA SER A 341 -14.78 -8.36 21.83
C SER A 341 -14.34 -8.49 23.28
N PHE A 342 -14.75 -7.54 24.12
CA PHE A 342 -14.57 -7.64 25.57
C PHE A 342 -15.94 -7.62 26.26
N LEU A 343 -16.05 -8.37 27.36
CA LEU A 343 -17.19 -8.29 28.28
C LEU A 343 -17.09 -6.96 29.03
N ASN A 344 -18.15 -6.16 28.97
CA ASN A 344 -18.24 -4.93 29.77
C ASN A 344 -18.92 -5.29 31.11
N ASP A 345 -18.11 -5.50 32.15
CA ASP A 345 -18.55 -5.95 33.48
C ASP A 345 -19.54 -4.98 34.15
N GLU A 346 -19.62 -3.72 33.71
CA GLU A 346 -20.51 -2.72 34.33
C GLU A 346 -21.96 -2.76 33.81
N LYS A 347 -22.26 -3.46 32.70
CA LYS A 347 -23.59 -3.39 32.05
C LYS A 347 -24.24 -4.73 31.70
N ASN A 348 -23.62 -5.87 32.01
CA ASN A 348 -24.14 -7.23 31.85
C ASN A 348 -24.79 -7.65 30.50
N GLU A 349 -24.87 -6.80 29.45
CA GLU A 349 -25.57 -7.16 28.21
C GLU A 349 -25.00 -6.53 26.92
N LYS A 350 -23.81 -5.91 26.93
CA LYS A 350 -23.20 -5.40 25.68
C LYS A 350 -21.74 -5.84 25.51
N PHE A 351 -21.50 -6.70 24.52
CA PHE A 351 -20.17 -6.92 23.95
C PHE A 351 -19.66 -5.61 23.38
N GLU A 352 -18.62 -5.04 23.96
CA GLU A 352 -17.95 -3.89 23.39
C GLU A 352 -16.90 -4.41 22.40
N THR A 353 -17.12 -4.15 21.10
CA THR A 353 -16.16 -4.55 20.07
C THR A 353 -15.22 -3.39 19.79
N SER A 354 -13.94 -3.53 20.14
CA SER A 354 -12.89 -2.61 19.74
C SER A 354 -12.13 -3.20 18.56
N THR A 355 -11.87 -2.40 17.52
CA THR A 355 -11.01 -2.81 16.41
C THR A 355 -9.68 -2.10 16.54
N LYS A 356 -8.60 -2.86 16.58
CA LYS A 356 -7.23 -2.40 16.79
C LYS A 356 -6.38 -2.69 15.57
N ILE A 357 -5.36 -1.87 15.34
CA ILE A 357 -4.38 -2.03 14.28
C ILE A 357 -3.03 -2.27 14.93
N TYR A 358 -2.39 -3.37 14.54
CA TYR A 358 -1.12 -3.82 15.06
C TYR A 358 -0.05 -3.80 13.96
N ALA A 359 1.18 -3.43 14.31
CA ALA A 359 2.37 -3.71 13.54
C ALA A 359 3.02 -4.98 14.09
N TYR A 360 3.08 -6.02 13.28
CA TYR A 360 3.76 -7.26 13.63
C TYR A 360 5.09 -7.36 12.88
N ASN A 361 6.20 -7.23 13.60
CA ASN A 361 7.53 -7.51 13.06
C ASN A 361 7.75 -9.01 13.06
N LEU A 362 7.79 -9.60 11.86
CA LEU A 362 7.86 -11.06 11.69
C LEU A 362 9.25 -11.63 11.96
N ASP A 363 10.30 -10.81 11.85
CA ASP A 363 11.68 -11.24 12.10
C ASP A 363 11.98 -11.28 13.62
N THR A 364 11.50 -10.28 14.38
CA THR A 364 11.65 -10.23 15.85
C THR A 364 10.50 -10.89 16.61
N ARG A 365 9.41 -11.24 15.92
CA ARG A 365 8.14 -11.71 16.50
C ARG A 365 7.54 -10.78 17.55
N THR A 366 7.71 -9.48 17.38
CA THR A 366 7.13 -8.47 18.28
C THR A 366 5.93 -7.80 17.64
N MET A 367 4.82 -7.73 18.36
CA MET A 367 3.61 -7.03 17.94
C MET A 367 3.39 -5.77 18.77
N GLU A 368 3.18 -4.65 18.10
CA GLU A 368 2.92 -3.35 18.71
C GLU A 368 1.53 -2.84 18.31
N GLU A 369 0.72 -2.40 19.28
CA GLU A 369 -0.54 -1.74 18.99
C GLU A 369 -0.26 -0.32 18.48
N LEU A 370 -0.69 -0.02 17.26
CA LEU A 370 -0.49 1.29 16.67
C LEU A 370 -1.64 2.26 16.97
N CYS A 371 -2.89 1.83 16.80
CA CYS A 371 -4.08 2.63 17.07
C CYS A 371 -5.36 1.79 17.07
N THR A 372 -6.49 2.42 17.42
CA THR A 372 -7.82 1.84 17.23
C THR A 372 -8.48 2.39 15.96
N LEU A 373 -9.44 1.64 15.40
CA LEU A 373 -10.25 2.07 14.27
C LEU A 373 -11.10 3.31 14.62
N ASP A 374 -11.46 3.49 15.89
CA ASP A 374 -12.18 4.67 16.39
C ASP A 374 -11.28 5.92 16.40
N LYS A 375 -10.00 5.78 16.78
CA LYS A 375 -8.99 6.83 16.57
C LYS A 375 -8.73 7.07 15.08
N LEU A 376 -8.84 6.00 14.29
CA LEU A 376 -9.12 6.03 12.86
C LEU A 376 -10.19 7.08 12.58
N GLY A 377 -11.39 6.91 13.14
CA GLY A 377 -12.60 7.61 12.75
C GLY A 377 -13.16 7.04 11.46
N PHE A 378 -13.04 5.71 11.29
CA PHE A 378 -13.64 4.94 10.19
C PHE A 378 -14.69 3.99 10.78
N PHE A 379 -15.86 3.91 10.14
CA PHE A 379 -17.00 3.16 10.69
C PHE A 379 -17.07 1.71 10.20
N LEU A 380 -16.78 1.47 8.91
CA LEU A 380 -16.93 0.15 8.29
C LEU A 380 -15.62 -0.67 8.29
N GLY A 381 -14.47 -0.02 8.44
CA GLY A 381 -13.19 -0.68 8.66
C GLY A 381 -12.62 -1.42 7.44
N PHE A 382 -13.14 -1.19 6.23
CA PHE A 382 -12.54 -1.66 4.98
C PHE A 382 -11.44 -0.70 4.55
N LEU A 383 -10.25 -0.88 5.12
CA LEU A 383 -9.15 0.05 4.96
C LEU A 383 -8.33 -0.28 3.70
N ASN A 384 -8.19 0.70 2.82
CA ASN A 384 -7.07 0.79 1.90
C ASN A 384 -5.89 1.36 2.69
N THR A 385 -4.82 0.57 2.84
CA THR A 385 -3.65 0.93 3.63
C THR A 385 -2.41 0.95 2.77
N ILE A 386 -1.71 2.08 2.76
CA ILE A 386 -0.48 2.26 1.98
C ILE A 386 0.70 2.50 2.93
N PRO A 387 1.73 1.63 2.93
CA PRO A 387 2.96 1.87 3.68
C PRO A 387 3.72 3.02 3.03
N TYR A 388 4.35 3.85 3.86
CA TYR A 388 5.04 5.05 3.39
C TYR A 388 6.39 5.25 4.07
N SER A 389 7.41 5.45 3.26
CA SER A 389 8.75 5.85 3.68
C SER A 389 8.97 7.29 3.22
N MET A 390 9.07 8.21 4.17
CA MET A 390 9.20 9.64 3.87
C MET A 390 10.51 9.91 3.13
N SER A 391 10.44 10.65 2.03
CA SER A 391 11.61 11.03 1.24
C SER A 391 11.55 12.49 0.80
N LEU A 392 12.70 13.05 0.43
CA LEU A 392 12.81 14.38 -0.18
C LEU A 392 12.89 14.31 -1.70
N ILE A 393 12.41 13.22 -2.32
CA ILE A 393 12.45 13.09 -3.78
C ILE A 393 11.71 14.28 -4.41
N PRO A 394 12.39 15.04 -5.28
CA PRO A 394 11.76 16.17 -5.94
C PRO A 394 10.78 15.67 -6.99
N LEU A 395 9.65 16.36 -7.11
CA LEU A 395 8.74 16.22 -8.24
C LEU A 395 8.90 17.44 -9.12
N ARG A 396 9.41 17.28 -10.35
CA ARG A 396 9.44 18.41 -11.29
C ARG A 396 8.01 18.76 -11.70
N SER A 397 7.50 19.89 -11.21
CA SER A 397 6.50 20.65 -11.95
C SER A 397 7.19 21.19 -13.20
N ALA A 398 6.79 20.71 -14.37
CA ALA A 398 7.23 21.30 -15.64
C ALA A 398 6.72 22.73 -15.76
#